data_AF-A0A379YCL3-F1
#
_entry.id   AF-A0A379YCL3-F1
#
_cell.length_a   1.000
_cell.length_b   1.000
_cell.length_c   1.000
_cell.angle_alpha   90.00
_cell.angle_beta   90.00
_cell.angle_gamma   90.00
#
_symmetry.space_group_name_H-M   'P 1'
#
loop_
_entity.id
_entity.type
_entity.pdbx_description
1 polymer ?
#
loop_
_entity_poly.entity_id
_entity_poly.type
_entity_poly.pdbx_seq_one_letter_code
_entity_poly.pdbx_strand_id
1 'polypeptide(L)'
;MQWLNAQGQPLDAQQWERGELLMQILLSQRWLLLVNATPQTTEMRLPEGDWQVVAPFTQEDSRAVLPAWHQAARSLCVLVRK
;
A
#
# COMPACT_ATOMS: atom_id res chain seq x y z
N MET A 1 0.28 -13.96 -5.71
CA MET A 1 0.92 -12.91 -4.88
C MET A 1 1.67 -11.99 -5.82
N GLN A 2 1.53 -10.68 -5.67
CA GLN A 2 2.23 -9.69 -6.49
C GLN A 2 2.81 -8.60 -5.60
N TRP A 3 3.95 -8.05 -6.00
CA TRP A 3 4.61 -6.94 -5.32
C TRP A 3 4.51 -5.71 -6.21
N LEU A 4 4.00 -4.62 -5.66
CA LEU A 4 3.73 -3.39 -6.39
C LEU A 4 4.52 -2.22 -5.80
N ASN A 5 4.91 -1.28 -6.64
CA ASN A 5 5.48 -0.02 -6.19
C ASN A 5 4.38 0.91 -5.62
N ALA A 6 4.77 2.11 -5.18
CA ALA A 6 3.85 3.12 -4.66
C ALA A 6 2.77 3.55 -5.67
N GLN A 7 2.94 3.27 -6.97
CA GLN A 7 1.97 3.59 -8.03
C GLN A 7 1.00 2.45 -8.33
N GLY A 8 1.07 1.34 -7.59
CA GLY A 8 0.23 0.16 -7.80
C GLY A 8 0.62 -0.68 -9.02
N GLN A 9 1.83 -0.47 -9.56
CA GLN A 9 2.37 -1.21 -10.70
C GLN A 9 3.35 -2.29 -10.22
N PRO A 10 3.55 -3.40 -10.95
CA PRO A 10 4.53 -4.41 -10.59
C PRO A 10 5.92 -3.81 -10.33
N LEU A 11 6.53 -4.18 -9.21
CA LEU A 11 7.91 -3.82 -8.90
C LEU A 11 8.86 -4.47 -9.90
N ASP A 12 9.68 -3.67 -10.57
CA ASP A 12 10.77 -4.16 -11.41
C ASP A 12 12.06 -4.43 -10.61
N ALA A 13 13.05 -5.05 -11.24
CA ALA A 13 14.31 -5.44 -10.59
C ALA A 13 15.08 -4.23 -10.03
N GLN A 14 15.07 -3.09 -10.73
CA GLN A 14 15.79 -1.89 -10.28
C GLN A 14 15.11 -1.29 -9.05
N GLN A 15 13.79 -1.20 -9.06
CA GLN A 15 12.99 -0.73 -7.93
C GLN A 15 13.12 -1.67 -6.73
N TRP A 16 13.25 -2.98 -6.95
CA TRP A 16 13.51 -3.95 -5.90
C TRP A 16 14.87 -3.75 -5.22
N GLU A 17 15.92 -3.56 -5.99
CA GLU A 17 17.29 -3.48 -5.45
C GLU A 17 17.64 -2.10 -4.90
N ARG A 18 17.11 -1.03 -5.50
CA ARG A 18 17.55 0.35 -5.26
C ARG A 18 16.39 1.33 -5.06
N GLY A 19 15.15 0.87 -5.10
CA GLY A 19 13.99 1.71 -4.87
C GLY A 19 13.85 2.11 -3.40
N GLU A 20 12.91 3.01 -3.14
CA GLU A 20 12.55 3.38 -1.78
C GLU A 20 11.94 2.18 -1.04
N LEU A 21 12.06 2.16 0.29
CA LEU A 21 11.43 1.14 1.14
C LEU A 21 9.93 1.41 1.30
N LEU A 22 9.22 1.54 0.17
CA LEU A 22 7.83 1.90 0.02
C LEU A 22 7.19 1.01 -1.05
N MET A 23 6.27 0.12 -0.64
CA MET A 23 5.74 -0.92 -1.53
C MET A 23 4.35 -1.41 -1.12
N GLN A 24 3.70 -2.15 -2.01
CA GLN A 24 2.44 -2.83 -1.76
C GLN A 24 2.57 -4.34 -2.04
N ILE A 25 1.84 -5.16 -1.29
CA ILE A 25 1.83 -6.61 -1.43
C ILE A 25 0.40 -7.08 -1.64
N LEU A 26 0.09 -7.57 -2.84
CA LEU A 26 -1.23 -8.09 -3.20
C LEU A 26 -1.26 -9.61 -3.03
N LEU A 27 -2.01 -10.08 -2.04
CA LEU A 27 -2.20 -11.50 -1.73
C LEU A 27 -3.58 -11.96 -2.21
N SER A 28 -3.58 -13.08 -2.93
CA SER A 28 -4.80 -13.73 -3.46
C SER A 28 -5.75 -12.80 -4.23
N GLN A 29 -5.22 -11.72 -4.82
CA GLN A 29 -5.99 -10.66 -5.50
C GLN A 29 -7.08 -10.01 -4.62
N ARG A 30 -6.98 -10.17 -3.29
CA ARG A 30 -8.02 -9.79 -2.34
C ARG A 30 -7.49 -8.99 -1.15
N TRP A 31 -6.28 -9.27 -0.68
CA TRP A 31 -5.68 -8.58 0.45
C TRP A 31 -4.53 -7.72 -0.05
N LEU A 32 -4.51 -6.46 0.34
CA LEU A 32 -3.46 -5.52 -0.04
C LEU A 32 -2.79 -4.99 1.22
N LEU A 33 -1.51 -5.26 1.35
CA LEU A 33 -0.69 -4.68 2.40
C LEU A 33 0.04 -3.47 1.83
N LEU A 34 -0.02 -2.34 2.51
CA LEU A 34 0.73 -1.14 2.19
C LEU A 34 1.86 -1.01 3.21
N VAL A 35 3.10 -0.89 2.75
CA VAL A 35 4.28 -0.83 3.61
C VAL A 35 5.04 0.45 3.29
N ASN A 36 5.18 1.33 4.29
CA ASN A 36 6.02 2.50 4.22
C ASN A 36 7.07 2.41 5.33
N ALA A 37 8.27 1.95 5.00
CA ALA A 37 9.40 1.92 5.92
C ALA A 37 10.26 3.20 5.84
N THR A 38 9.85 4.18 5.04
CA THR A 38 10.52 5.49 4.97
C THR A 38 10.15 6.34 6.20
N PRO A 39 10.98 7.34 6.57
CA PRO A 39 10.67 8.25 7.66
C PRO A 39 9.63 9.34 7.30
N GLN A 40 9.10 9.35 6.08
CA GLN A 40 8.11 10.33 5.62
C GLN A 40 6.74 9.68 5.43
N THR A 41 5.68 10.44 5.73
CA THR A 41 4.34 10.07 5.29
C THR A 41 4.25 10.29 3.78
N THR A 42 3.77 9.30 3.05
CA THR A 42 3.80 9.30 1.58
C THR A 42 2.43 8.91 1.02
N GLU A 43 2.04 9.56 -0.08
CA GLU A 43 0.85 9.18 -0.83
C GLU A 43 1.17 7.98 -1.74
N MET A 44 0.32 6.96 -1.69
CA MET A 44 0.40 5.76 -2.52
C MET A 44 -0.85 5.66 -3.38
N ARG A 45 -0.70 5.23 -4.64
CA ARG A 45 -1.83 4.90 -5.51
C ARG A 45 -2.18 3.43 -5.35
N LEU A 46 -3.42 3.15 -4.96
CA LEU A 46 -3.91 1.78 -4.86
C LEU A 46 -4.16 1.20 -6.27
N PRO A 47 -3.93 -0.12 -6.46
CA PRO A 47 -4.37 -0.82 -7.66
C PRO A 47 -5.89 -0.82 -7.75
N GLU A 48 -6.43 -1.10 -8.94
CA GLU A 48 -7.88 -1.14 -9.17
C GLU A 48 -8.61 -2.10 -8.20
N GLY A 49 -9.63 -1.59 -7.52
CA GLY A 49 -10.46 -2.35 -6.59
C GLY A 49 -11.22 -1.47 -5.61
N ASP A 50 -12.33 -2.00 -5.08
CA ASP A 50 -13.03 -1.42 -3.93
C ASP A 50 -12.36 -1.91 -2.64
N TRP A 51 -11.40 -1.12 -2.16
CA TRP A 51 -10.54 -1.45 -1.02
C TRP A 51 -11.12 -0.92 0.28
N GLN A 52 -11.09 -1.74 1.31
CA GLN A 52 -11.60 -1.41 2.65
C GLN A 52 -10.56 -1.68 3.71
N VAL A 53 -10.45 -0.77 4.68
CA VAL A 53 -9.49 -0.90 5.78
C VAL A 53 -9.91 -2.04 6.71
N VAL A 54 -8.94 -2.83 7.16
CA VAL A 54 -9.16 -3.97 8.04
C VAL A 54 -8.52 -3.75 9.40
N ALA A 55 -9.30 -3.92 10.47
CA ALA A 55 -8.81 -3.91 11.84
C ALA A 55 -7.82 -5.07 12.09
N PRO A 56 -6.79 -4.89 12.95
CA PRO A 56 -6.52 -3.73 13.79
C PRO A 56 -5.73 -2.61 13.08
N PHE A 57 -5.48 -2.73 11.78
CA PHE A 57 -4.61 -1.82 11.01
C PHE A 57 -5.32 -0.55 10.54
N THR A 58 -6.42 -0.17 11.20
CA THR A 58 -7.16 1.06 10.94
C THR A 58 -6.38 2.26 11.50
N GLN A 59 -6.05 3.24 10.66
CA GLN A 59 -5.57 4.54 11.14
C GLN A 59 -6.78 5.39 11.55
N GLU A 60 -6.69 6.10 12.68
CA GLU A 60 -7.83 6.84 13.26
C GLU A 60 -8.48 7.86 12.32
N ASP A 61 -7.81 8.26 11.23
CA ASP A 61 -8.30 9.21 10.21
C ASP A 61 -8.28 8.65 8.77
N SER A 62 -8.10 7.35 8.56
CA SER A 62 -8.03 6.80 7.20
C SER A 62 -9.40 6.76 6.50
N ARG A 63 -9.79 7.85 5.86
CA ARG A 63 -10.73 7.82 4.73
C ARG A 63 -9.90 7.62 3.47
N ALA A 64 -9.95 6.43 2.87
CA ALA A 64 -9.37 6.23 1.55
C ALA A 64 -10.03 7.23 0.59
N VAL A 65 -9.31 8.26 0.16
CA VAL A 65 -9.72 9.10 -0.96
C VAL A 65 -9.25 8.37 -2.20
N LEU A 66 -9.93 7.27 -2.52
CA LEU A 66 -9.58 6.41 -3.66
C LEU A 66 -9.42 7.27 -4.92
N PRO A 67 -8.33 7.10 -5.70
CA PRO A 67 -7.37 6.00 -5.65
C PRO A 67 -6.12 6.25 -4.78
N ALA A 68 -6.06 7.37 -4.04
CA ALA A 68 -4.90 7.76 -3.25
C ALA A 68 -5.04 7.35 -1.78
N TRP A 69 -3.93 6.86 -1.21
CA TRP A 69 -3.81 6.45 0.18
C TRP A 69 -2.65 7.16 0.85
N HIS A 70 -2.91 7.86 1.94
CA HIS A 70 -1.85 8.47 2.75
C HIS A 70 -1.29 7.43 3.71
N GLN A 71 -0.08 6.95 3.46
CA GLN A 71 0.57 5.98 4.33
C GLN A 71 1.56 6.66 5.28
N ALA A 72 1.31 6.54 6.57
CA ALA A 72 2.15 7.12 7.61
C ALA A 72 3.60 6.59 7.55
N ALA A 73 4.55 7.43 7.94
CA ALA A 73 5.96 7.05 8.09
C ALA A 73 6.12 5.81 8.97
N ARG A 74 7.04 4.90 8.60
CA ARG A 74 7.39 3.69 9.35
C ARG A 74 6.16 2.86 9.80
N SER A 75 5.21 2.67 8.90
CA SER A 75 3.94 2.01 9.21
C SER A 75 3.54 0.97 8.15
N LEU A 76 2.56 0.14 8.52
CA LEU A 76 1.86 -0.74 7.60
C LEU A 76 0.35 -0.60 7.75
N CYS A 77 -0.38 -0.82 6.65
CA CYS A 77 -1.84 -0.88 6.63
C CYS A 77 -2.28 -2.12 5.85
N VAL A 78 -3.45 -2.68 6.21
CA VAL A 78 -4.04 -3.82 5.50
C VAL A 78 -5.42 -3.44 4.99
N LEU A 79 -5.62 -3.65 3.69
CA LEU A 79 -6.89 -3.47 3.00
C LEU A 79 -7.40 -4.81 2.47
N VAL A 80 -8.72 -4.94 2.38
CA VAL A 80 -9.42 -6.05 1.74
C VAL A 80 -10.29 -5.57 0.60
N ARG A 81 -10.27 -6.29 -0.52
CA ARG A 81 -11.18 -6.08 -1.64
C ARG A 81 -12.54 -6.72 -1.33
N LYS A 82 -13.62 -5.96 -1.55
CA LYS A 82 -14.98 -6.50 -1.51
C LYS A 82 -15.26 -7.46 -2.67
#